data_AF-A0A1J5R8S2-F1
#
_entry.id   AF-A0A1J5R8S2-F1
#
_cell.length_a   1.000
_cell.length_b   1.000
_cell.length_c   1.000
_cell.angle_alpha   90.00
_cell.angle_beta   90.00
_cell.angle_gamma   90.00
#
_symmetry.space_group_name_H-M   'P 1'
#
loop_
_entity.id
_entity.type
_entity.pdbx_description
1 polymer ?
#
loop_
_entity_poly.entity_id
_entity_poly.type
_entity_poly.pdbx_seq_one_letter_code
_entity_poly.pdbx_strand_id
1 'polypeptide(L)'
;MFAEITLPAGTTKVTVREIPYLLSKAIHPDLPETTQKIVSYLHKQSAENMAIPASRTEELTDDEWAMLHAIWHHLPPFRQGMTESEWVQYAEAFENAKYRPEWGLMVYWRNRVTETKILQIDAEAQHKDLLNTAISNGEITPFNHAQVPCPNYAGEALMNAFITVEDFKKYVTRFPAISVKEEAANFTGQKPVQVSKAPAPISPIRGSYIPKSSNNERLPRWGKWRLMTKVTLWEAVALSLNIEPEKVKRDENAWMGADHPFDEGDSFNDRLAVIRQHSSNRTYFPTPCILNIENWYECGLKLDEFASWCGHVKYDIPRELATMAQVVLAIAPIEAAPIAQADTTPTLNVELDQDKLLAALFDPVPVTALEKMFPASGKWKGWAERAARNQLRMAKEGRAKFNPYKAGIWFMKNGNQNWDLARCHRVLRNNLPPRSMYKADLLGGADDI
;
A
#
# COMPACT_ATOMS: atom_id res chain seq x y z
N MET A 1 -17.68 0.62 -29.73
CA MET A 1 -16.28 0.50 -30.19
C MET A 1 -15.81 -0.86 -29.71
N PHE A 2 -15.39 -1.75 -30.60
CA PHE A 2 -14.83 -3.05 -30.20
C PHE A 2 -13.35 -2.85 -29.86
N ALA A 3 -12.92 -3.34 -28.72
CA ALA A 3 -11.52 -3.39 -28.32
C ALA A 3 -10.82 -4.52 -29.09
N GLU A 4 -9.58 -4.27 -29.50
CA GLU A 4 -8.79 -5.22 -30.29
C GLU A 4 -7.44 -5.45 -29.60
N ILE A 5 -7.15 -6.73 -29.32
CA ILE A 5 -5.86 -7.19 -28.81
C ILE A 5 -5.04 -7.64 -30.01
N THR A 6 -3.91 -6.98 -30.24
CA THR A 6 -2.98 -7.33 -31.31
C THR A 6 -1.82 -8.14 -30.74
N LEU A 7 -1.70 -9.40 -31.14
CA LEU A 7 -0.58 -10.26 -30.79
C LEU A 7 0.54 -10.15 -31.85
N PRO A 8 1.83 -10.16 -31.46
CA PRO A 8 2.94 -10.16 -32.40
C PRO A 8 2.86 -11.32 -33.39
N ALA A 9 3.34 -11.11 -34.62
CA ALA A 9 3.34 -12.14 -35.65
C ALA A 9 4.11 -13.40 -35.19
N GLY A 10 3.51 -14.58 -35.38
CA GLY A 10 4.10 -15.87 -34.98
C GLY A 10 3.94 -16.22 -33.51
N THR A 11 3.19 -15.43 -32.72
CA THR A 11 2.86 -15.79 -31.34
C THR A 11 1.96 -17.02 -31.32
N THR A 12 2.46 -18.13 -30.78
CA THR A 12 1.66 -19.37 -30.64
C THR A 12 1.10 -19.58 -29.24
N LYS A 13 1.64 -18.88 -28.23
CA LYS A 13 1.33 -19.04 -26.81
C LYS A 13 1.33 -17.69 -26.11
N VAL A 14 0.52 -17.55 -25.06
CA VAL A 14 0.46 -16.37 -24.19
C VAL A 14 0.55 -16.87 -22.74
N THR A 15 1.27 -16.16 -21.88
CA THR A 15 1.30 -16.53 -20.45
C THR A 15 -0.05 -16.26 -19.79
N VAL A 16 -0.40 -17.04 -18.78
CA VAL A 16 -1.61 -16.81 -17.98
C VAL A 16 -1.55 -15.42 -17.33
N ARG A 17 -0.37 -14.97 -16.90
CA ARG A 17 -0.15 -13.63 -16.32
C ARG A 17 -0.45 -12.49 -17.30
N GLU A 18 -0.08 -12.62 -18.57
CA GLU A 18 -0.26 -11.56 -19.56
C GLU A 18 -1.72 -11.34 -19.96
N ILE A 19 -2.57 -12.38 -19.88
CA ILE A 19 -3.95 -12.31 -20.39
C ILE A 19 -4.80 -11.23 -19.70
N PRO A 20 -4.87 -11.14 -18.36
CA PRO A 20 -5.61 -10.08 -17.70
C PRO A 20 -5.11 -8.68 -18.07
N TYR A 21 -3.79 -8.51 -18.22
CA TYR A 21 -3.17 -7.26 -18.66
C TYR A 21 -3.53 -6.89 -20.10
N LEU A 22 -3.50 -7.85 -21.03
CA LEU A 22 -3.89 -7.62 -22.43
C LEU A 22 -5.36 -7.23 -22.54
N LEU A 23 -6.23 -7.86 -21.75
CA LEU A 23 -7.66 -7.54 -21.69
C LEU A 23 -7.91 -6.15 -21.10
N SER A 24 -7.30 -5.84 -19.94
CA SER A 24 -7.47 -4.55 -19.28
C SER A 24 -6.99 -3.40 -20.17
N LYS A 25 -5.86 -3.57 -20.86
CA LYS A 25 -5.31 -2.59 -21.81
C LYS A 25 -6.15 -2.43 -23.07
N ALA A 26 -6.79 -3.50 -23.56
CA ALA A 26 -7.68 -3.38 -24.71
C ALA A 26 -8.97 -2.62 -24.36
N ILE A 27 -9.51 -2.83 -23.16
CA ILE A 27 -10.71 -2.12 -22.66
C ILE A 27 -10.38 -0.66 -22.33
N HIS A 28 -9.24 -0.42 -21.69
CA HIS A 28 -8.76 0.88 -21.25
C HIS A 28 -7.40 1.17 -21.88
N PRO A 29 -7.34 1.62 -23.15
CA PRO A 29 -6.09 1.85 -23.85
C PRO A 29 -5.24 2.93 -23.17
N ASP A 30 -3.92 2.73 -23.17
CA ASP A 30 -2.99 3.71 -22.62
C ASP A 30 -3.19 5.08 -23.29
N LEU A 31 -3.30 6.10 -22.45
CA LEU A 31 -3.33 7.49 -22.90
C LEU A 31 -1.89 8.05 -22.89
N PRO A 32 -1.52 8.91 -23.85
CA PRO A 32 -0.22 9.58 -23.83
C PRO A 32 0.01 10.31 -22.51
N GLU A 33 1.25 10.32 -22.01
CA GLU A 33 1.61 11.10 -20.80
C GLU A 33 1.35 12.61 -20.97
N THR A 34 1.32 13.08 -22.23
CA THR A 34 0.98 14.45 -22.61
C THR A 34 -0.53 14.73 -22.56
N THR A 35 -1.36 13.76 -22.14
CA THR A 35 -2.81 13.98 -22.03
C THR A 35 -3.08 15.03 -20.98
N GLN A 36 -3.70 16.12 -21.41
CA GLN A 36 -3.92 17.28 -20.58
C GLN A 36 -4.84 16.97 -19.39
N LYS A 37 -4.45 17.44 -18.21
CA LYS A 37 -5.30 17.41 -17.02
C LYS A 37 -6.37 18.49 -17.16
N ILE A 38 -7.56 18.18 -16.67
CA ILE A 38 -8.67 19.12 -16.66
C ILE A 38 -9.15 19.37 -15.23
N VAL A 39 -9.64 20.56 -14.95
CA VAL A 39 -10.22 20.93 -13.66
C VAL A 39 -11.47 20.09 -13.44
N SER A 40 -11.50 19.32 -12.36
CA SER A 40 -12.67 18.56 -11.93
C SER A 40 -13.58 19.44 -11.08
N TYR A 41 -13.04 19.95 -9.98
CA TYR A 41 -13.74 20.82 -9.03
C TYR A 41 -12.71 21.66 -8.24
N LEU A 42 -13.21 22.65 -7.51
CA LEU A 42 -12.43 23.58 -6.71
C LEU A 42 -12.84 23.46 -5.25
N HIS A 43 -11.85 23.40 -4.35
CA HIS A 43 -12.05 23.44 -2.90
C HIS A 43 -11.25 24.60 -2.31
N LYS A 44 -11.55 24.95 -1.07
CA LYS A 44 -10.68 25.80 -0.26
C LYS A 44 -9.84 24.97 0.71
N GLN A 45 -8.68 25.51 1.04
CA GLN A 45 -7.79 25.01 2.09
C GLN A 45 -7.56 26.14 3.09
N SER A 46 -7.91 25.94 4.36
CA SER A 46 -7.72 26.96 5.39
C SER A 46 -6.23 27.30 5.57
N ALA A 47 -5.94 28.52 6.02
CA ALA A 47 -4.56 28.98 6.25
C ALA A 47 -3.78 28.05 7.20
N GLU A 48 -4.45 27.57 8.26
CA GLU A 48 -3.89 26.61 9.22
C GLU A 48 -3.49 25.27 8.56
N ASN A 49 -4.17 24.91 7.48
CA ASN A 49 -4.02 23.65 6.77
C ASN A 49 -3.02 23.71 5.60
N MET A 50 -2.58 24.89 5.17
CA MET A 50 -1.66 25.03 4.02
C MET A 50 -0.27 24.42 4.28
N ALA A 51 0.14 24.27 5.55
CA ALA A 51 1.41 23.66 5.93
C ALA A 51 1.41 22.12 5.84
N ILE A 52 0.24 21.49 5.70
CA ILE A 52 0.10 20.03 5.71
C ILE A 52 -0.32 19.57 4.30
N PRO A 53 0.54 18.85 3.55
CA PRO A 53 0.27 18.43 2.16
C PRO A 53 -0.95 17.53 1.96
N ALA A 54 -1.55 17.03 3.04
CA ALA A 54 -2.72 16.14 3.04
C ALA A 54 -3.86 16.67 3.93
N SER A 55 -3.92 17.98 4.16
CA SER A 55 -4.95 18.58 5.00
C SER A 55 -6.35 18.46 4.41
N ARG A 56 -7.32 18.61 5.31
CA ARG A 56 -8.75 18.62 5.01
C ARG A 56 -9.04 19.81 4.09
N THR A 57 -9.51 19.53 2.88
CA THR A 57 -10.08 20.54 2.00
C THR A 57 -11.59 20.64 2.25
N GLU A 58 -12.14 21.82 2.03
CA GLU A 58 -13.56 22.10 2.21
C GLU A 58 -14.18 22.51 0.87
N GLU A 59 -15.44 22.15 0.67
CA GLU A 59 -16.22 22.63 -0.46
C GLU A 59 -16.42 24.15 -0.34
N LEU A 60 -16.43 24.84 -1.49
CA LEU A 60 -16.68 26.28 -1.55
C LEU A 60 -18.16 26.57 -1.31
N THR A 61 -18.46 27.54 -0.44
CA THR A 61 -19.82 28.01 -0.18
C THR A 61 -20.32 28.92 -1.32
N ASP A 62 -21.63 29.18 -1.35
CA ASP A 62 -22.23 30.07 -2.36
C ASP A 62 -21.62 31.49 -2.31
N ASP A 63 -21.34 32.01 -1.11
CA ASP A 63 -20.69 33.31 -0.92
C ASP A 63 -19.24 33.31 -1.45
N GLU A 64 -18.53 32.21 -1.27
CA GLU A 64 -17.16 32.04 -1.78
C GLU A 64 -17.16 31.93 -3.31
N TRP A 65 -18.12 31.23 -3.90
CA TRP A 65 -18.34 31.24 -5.35
C TRP A 65 -18.67 32.64 -5.87
N ALA A 66 -19.54 33.39 -5.19
CA ALA A 66 -19.86 34.76 -5.56
C ALA A 66 -18.62 35.67 -5.52
N MET A 67 -17.77 35.50 -4.51
CA MET A 67 -16.49 36.19 -4.41
C MET A 67 -15.55 35.81 -5.56
N LEU A 68 -15.40 34.51 -5.88
CA LEU A 68 -14.58 34.05 -7.01
C LEU A 68 -15.09 34.62 -8.35
N HIS A 69 -16.41 34.69 -8.56
CA HIS A 69 -16.99 35.33 -9.73
C HIS A 69 -16.67 36.82 -9.81
N ALA A 70 -16.64 37.54 -8.69
CA ALA A 70 -16.22 38.93 -8.64
C ALA A 70 -14.73 39.10 -8.99
N ILE A 71 -13.86 38.20 -8.49
CA ILE A 71 -12.43 38.20 -8.81
C ILE A 71 -12.22 37.94 -10.32
N TRP A 72 -12.91 36.95 -10.88
CA TRP A 72 -12.76 36.50 -12.27
C TRP A 72 -13.66 37.24 -13.27
N HIS A 73 -14.29 38.37 -12.90
CA HIS A 73 -15.29 39.05 -13.74
C HIS A 73 -14.80 39.47 -15.14
N HIS A 74 -13.48 39.59 -15.34
CA HIS A 74 -12.85 39.96 -16.61
C HIS A 74 -12.37 38.74 -17.42
N LEU A 75 -12.47 37.54 -16.85
CA LEU A 75 -12.16 36.27 -17.50
C LEU A 75 -13.47 35.63 -18.02
N PRO A 76 -13.39 34.65 -18.93
CA PRO A 76 -14.55 33.83 -19.27
C PRO A 76 -15.17 33.20 -18.00
N PRO A 77 -16.48 32.86 -18.02
CA PRO A 77 -17.07 32.15 -16.89
C PRO A 77 -16.34 30.83 -16.60
N PHE A 78 -16.02 30.59 -15.33
CA PHE A 78 -15.44 29.33 -14.87
C PHE A 78 -16.33 28.16 -15.30
N ARG A 79 -15.70 27.07 -15.74
CA ARG A 79 -16.38 25.80 -16.06
C ARG A 79 -15.52 24.62 -15.64
N GLN A 80 -16.18 23.54 -15.21
CA GLN A 80 -15.51 22.25 -15.06
C GLN A 80 -15.00 21.77 -16.43
N GLY A 81 -13.90 21.04 -16.42
CA GLY A 81 -13.23 20.56 -17.63
C GLY A 81 -12.26 21.54 -18.27
N MET A 82 -12.03 22.72 -17.67
CA MET A 82 -10.96 23.63 -18.09
C MET A 82 -9.61 22.94 -18.05
N THR A 83 -8.76 23.23 -19.02
CA THR A 83 -7.44 22.63 -19.09
C THR A 83 -6.44 23.31 -18.16
N GLU A 84 -5.32 22.63 -17.88
CA GLU A 84 -4.24 23.20 -17.05
C GLU A 84 -3.73 24.56 -17.57
N SER A 85 -3.63 24.73 -18.89
CA SER A 85 -3.22 26.00 -19.51
C SER A 85 -4.29 27.09 -19.40
N GLU A 86 -5.57 26.73 -19.50
CA GLU A 86 -6.67 27.70 -19.33
C GLU A 86 -6.76 28.19 -17.88
N TRP A 87 -6.50 27.30 -16.92
CA TRP A 87 -6.58 27.58 -15.49
C TRP A 87 -5.54 28.60 -15.00
N VAL A 88 -4.37 28.70 -15.64
CA VAL A 88 -3.27 29.61 -15.22
C VAL A 88 -3.76 31.04 -15.00
N GLN A 89 -4.61 31.55 -15.88
CA GLN A 89 -5.14 32.92 -15.79
C GLN A 89 -6.07 33.12 -14.58
N TYR A 90 -6.81 32.08 -14.18
CA TYR A 90 -7.71 32.12 -13.03
C TYR A 90 -6.95 32.05 -11.72
N ALA A 91 -5.90 31.21 -11.67
CA ALA A 91 -4.97 31.16 -10.55
C ALA A 91 -4.29 32.52 -10.36
N GLU A 92 -3.74 33.10 -11.43
CA GLU A 92 -3.10 34.41 -11.38
C GLU A 92 -4.06 35.52 -10.94
N ALA A 93 -5.29 35.54 -11.45
CA ALA A 93 -6.31 36.50 -11.04
C ALA A 93 -6.69 36.34 -9.55
N PHE A 94 -6.76 35.11 -9.04
CA PHE A 94 -7.01 34.84 -7.61
C PHE A 94 -5.85 35.30 -6.72
N GLU A 95 -4.61 34.98 -7.10
CA GLU A 95 -3.41 35.32 -6.34
C GLU A 95 -3.19 36.84 -6.25
N ASN A 96 -3.53 37.57 -7.32
CA ASN A 96 -3.36 39.03 -7.42
C ASN A 96 -4.61 39.84 -7.02
N ALA A 97 -5.67 39.20 -6.54
CA ALA A 97 -6.90 39.90 -6.17
C ALA A 97 -6.65 40.87 -5.00
N LYS A 98 -7.10 42.12 -5.12
CA LYS A 98 -7.00 43.14 -4.06
C LYS A 98 -7.63 42.69 -2.74
N TYR A 99 -8.70 41.90 -2.82
CA TYR A 99 -9.44 41.34 -1.69
C TYR A 99 -9.32 39.81 -1.67
N ARG A 100 -8.09 39.31 -1.83
CA ARG A 100 -7.81 37.88 -1.77
C ARG A 100 -8.19 37.32 -0.39
N PRO A 101 -8.92 36.20 -0.30
CA PRO A 101 -9.25 35.57 0.97
C PRO A 101 -8.01 34.99 1.66
N GLU A 102 -8.09 34.79 2.97
CA GLU A 102 -7.00 34.18 3.77
C GLU A 102 -6.80 32.68 3.49
N TRP A 103 -7.78 32.02 2.85
CA TRP A 103 -7.69 30.62 2.46
C TRP A 103 -7.06 30.44 1.07
N GLY A 104 -6.45 29.27 0.84
CA GLY A 104 -5.89 28.87 -0.44
C GLY A 104 -6.92 28.22 -1.35
N LEU A 105 -6.92 28.58 -2.64
CA LEU A 105 -7.77 27.93 -3.65
C LEU A 105 -7.08 26.66 -4.16
N MET A 106 -7.71 25.51 -3.94
CA MET A 106 -7.20 24.21 -4.35
C MET A 106 -7.96 23.68 -5.55
N VAL A 107 -7.22 23.23 -6.55
CA VAL A 107 -7.76 22.68 -7.79
C VAL A 107 -7.59 21.18 -7.80
N TYR A 108 -8.70 20.48 -7.94
CA TYR A 108 -8.68 19.05 -8.12
C TYR A 108 -8.63 18.73 -9.62
N TRP A 109 -7.47 18.21 -10.02
CA TRP A 109 -7.22 17.83 -11.41
C TRP A 109 -7.77 16.44 -11.69
N ARG A 110 -8.63 16.36 -12.69
CA ARG A 110 -9.00 15.12 -13.33
C ARG A 110 -7.87 14.69 -14.27
N ASN A 111 -7.10 13.69 -13.85
CA ASN A 111 -6.02 13.13 -14.65
C ASN A 111 -6.49 11.85 -15.35
N ARG A 112 -6.89 11.95 -16.62
CA ARG A 112 -7.39 10.81 -17.39
C ARG A 112 -6.36 9.68 -17.53
N VAL A 113 -5.06 9.99 -17.53
CA VAL A 113 -4.00 8.96 -17.56
C VAL A 113 -4.07 8.13 -16.29
N THR A 114 -4.10 8.79 -15.12
CA THR A 114 -4.22 8.11 -13.83
C THR A 114 -5.54 7.36 -13.68
N GLU A 115 -6.67 7.95 -14.08
CA GLU A 115 -7.97 7.26 -14.06
C GLU A 115 -7.96 6.00 -14.93
N THR A 116 -7.40 6.09 -16.14
CA THR A 116 -7.27 4.94 -17.04
C THR A 116 -6.41 3.85 -16.41
N LYS A 117 -5.31 4.20 -15.72
CA LYS A 117 -4.47 3.25 -14.99
C LYS A 117 -5.21 2.57 -13.84
N ILE A 118 -6.00 3.33 -13.07
CA ILE A 118 -6.84 2.77 -12.00
C ILE A 118 -7.85 1.77 -12.57
N LEU A 119 -8.51 2.12 -13.67
CA LEU A 119 -9.45 1.23 -14.36
C LEU A 119 -8.78 0.00 -14.96
N GLN A 120 -7.55 0.13 -15.50
CA GLN A 120 -6.76 -1.00 -15.96
C GLN A 120 -6.47 -1.98 -14.81
N ILE A 121 -6.06 -1.49 -13.63
CA ILE A 121 -5.75 -2.33 -12.46
C ILE A 121 -7.01 -3.09 -12.00
N ASP A 122 -8.15 -2.41 -11.90
CA ASP A 122 -9.43 -3.03 -11.51
C ASP A 122 -9.87 -4.08 -12.54
N ALA A 123 -9.84 -3.76 -13.83
CA ALA A 123 -10.17 -4.69 -14.90
C ALA A 123 -9.22 -5.91 -14.94
N GLU A 124 -7.93 -5.69 -14.72
CA GLU A 124 -6.93 -6.76 -14.64
C GLU A 124 -7.24 -7.72 -13.48
N ALA A 125 -7.56 -7.21 -12.29
CA ALA A 125 -7.93 -8.03 -11.15
C ALA A 125 -9.18 -8.88 -11.44
N GLN A 126 -10.23 -8.27 -12.02
CA GLN A 126 -11.46 -9.00 -12.37
C GLN A 126 -11.23 -10.07 -13.43
N HIS A 127 -10.43 -9.77 -14.47
CA HIS A 127 -10.10 -10.74 -15.51
C HIS A 127 -9.22 -11.88 -14.99
N LYS A 128 -8.31 -11.61 -14.04
CA LYS A 128 -7.52 -12.64 -13.35
C LYS A 128 -8.43 -13.63 -12.63
N ASP A 129 -9.43 -13.15 -11.89
CA ASP A 129 -10.38 -14.02 -11.17
C ASP A 129 -11.23 -14.86 -12.13
N LEU A 130 -11.72 -14.26 -13.22
CA LEU A 130 -12.48 -14.96 -14.25
C LEU A 130 -11.64 -16.02 -14.98
N LEU A 131 -10.37 -15.71 -15.28
CA LEU A 131 -9.45 -16.63 -15.93
C LEU A 131 -9.13 -17.82 -15.01
N ASN A 132 -8.84 -17.56 -13.74
CA ASN A 132 -8.62 -18.61 -12.73
C ASN A 132 -9.84 -19.54 -12.59
N THR A 133 -11.04 -18.95 -12.62
CA THR A 133 -12.31 -19.70 -12.60
C THR A 133 -12.45 -20.58 -13.84
N ALA A 134 -12.18 -20.05 -15.04
CA ALA A 134 -12.24 -20.81 -16.28
C ALA A 134 -11.24 -21.99 -16.29
N ILE A 135 -10.03 -21.78 -15.77
CA ILE A 135 -9.01 -22.83 -15.65
C ILE A 135 -9.45 -23.90 -14.65
N SER A 136 -9.96 -23.50 -13.48
CA SER A 136 -10.43 -24.43 -12.43
C SER A 136 -11.65 -25.25 -12.89
N ASN A 137 -12.48 -24.70 -13.78
CA ASN A 137 -13.59 -25.41 -14.41
C ASN A 137 -13.15 -26.35 -15.55
N GLY A 138 -11.87 -26.36 -15.93
CA GLY A 138 -11.36 -27.12 -17.07
C GLY A 138 -11.75 -26.55 -18.43
N GLU A 139 -12.22 -25.29 -18.50
CA GLU A 139 -12.57 -24.63 -19.77
C GLU A 139 -11.32 -24.26 -20.58
N ILE A 140 -10.20 -24.03 -19.89
CA ILE A 140 -8.89 -23.70 -20.44
C ILE A 140 -7.84 -24.59 -19.77
N THR A 141 -6.96 -25.20 -20.58
CA THR A 141 -5.89 -26.05 -20.06
C THR A 141 -4.55 -25.32 -20.16
N PRO A 142 -3.95 -24.88 -19.03
CA PRO A 142 -2.62 -24.29 -19.04
C PRO A 142 -1.55 -25.37 -19.21
N PHE A 143 -0.43 -24.98 -19.81
CA PHE A 143 0.76 -25.80 -20.03
C PHE A 143 1.94 -25.20 -19.28
N ASN A 144 2.76 -26.03 -18.65
CA ASN A 144 4.01 -25.57 -18.08
C ASN A 144 5.07 -25.32 -19.17
N HIS A 145 6.27 -24.88 -18.76
CA HIS A 145 7.40 -24.64 -19.67
C HIS A 145 7.84 -25.88 -20.48
N ALA A 146 7.55 -27.08 -19.98
CA ALA A 146 7.81 -28.36 -20.65
C ALA A 146 6.65 -28.82 -21.56
N GLN A 147 5.64 -27.97 -21.79
CA GLN A 147 4.45 -28.26 -22.60
C GLN A 147 3.60 -29.41 -22.04
N VAL A 148 3.69 -29.68 -20.75
CA VAL A 148 2.84 -30.66 -20.07
C VAL A 148 1.56 -29.95 -19.60
N PRO A 149 0.36 -30.48 -19.91
CA PRO A 149 -0.90 -29.97 -19.39
C PRO A 149 -0.91 -29.96 -17.85
N CYS A 150 -1.33 -28.85 -17.26
CA CYS A 150 -1.27 -28.61 -15.82
C CYS A 150 -2.62 -28.08 -15.29
N PRO A 151 -3.72 -28.85 -15.39
CA PRO A 151 -5.08 -28.36 -15.09
C PRO A 151 -5.30 -27.94 -13.63
N ASN A 152 -4.43 -28.37 -12.71
CA ASN A 152 -4.55 -28.12 -11.27
C ASN A 152 -3.53 -27.11 -10.74
N TYR A 153 -2.87 -26.34 -11.61
CA TYR A 153 -1.96 -25.30 -11.14
C TYR A 153 -2.75 -24.18 -10.44
N ALA A 154 -2.17 -23.65 -9.35
CA ALA A 154 -2.69 -22.52 -8.61
C ALA A 154 -1.55 -21.56 -8.25
N GLY A 155 -1.92 -20.34 -7.82
CA GLY A 155 -0.96 -19.33 -7.38
C GLY A 155 0.06 -18.96 -8.45
N GLU A 156 1.32 -18.81 -8.03
CA GLU A 156 2.39 -18.30 -8.89
C GLU A 156 2.79 -19.28 -10.01
N ALA A 157 2.73 -20.59 -9.75
CA ALA A 157 3.00 -21.61 -10.76
C ALA A 157 2.01 -21.53 -11.94
N LEU A 158 0.73 -21.21 -11.64
CA LEU A 158 -0.29 -20.99 -12.66
C LEU A 158 0.01 -19.74 -13.49
N MET A 159 0.39 -18.63 -12.84
CA MET A 159 0.67 -17.37 -13.53
C MET A 159 1.84 -17.49 -14.52
N ASN A 160 2.79 -18.39 -14.24
CA ASN A 160 3.95 -18.66 -15.11
C ASN A 160 3.68 -19.75 -16.16
N ALA A 161 2.47 -20.35 -16.18
CA ALA A 161 2.05 -21.26 -17.23
C ALA A 161 1.62 -20.48 -18.49
N PHE A 162 1.46 -21.20 -19.60
CA PHE A 162 1.07 -20.64 -20.89
C PHE A 162 -0.20 -21.33 -21.39
N ILE A 163 -1.00 -20.63 -22.18
CA ILE A 163 -2.09 -21.22 -22.97
C ILE A 163 -1.83 -20.99 -24.46
N THR A 164 -2.49 -21.76 -25.32
CA THR A 164 -2.39 -21.56 -26.77
C THR A 164 -3.13 -20.27 -27.18
N VAL A 165 -2.72 -19.66 -28.28
CA VAL A 165 -3.47 -18.50 -28.84
C VAL A 165 -4.90 -18.89 -29.24
N GLU A 166 -5.13 -20.14 -29.64
CA GLU A 166 -6.48 -20.64 -29.94
C GLU A 166 -7.36 -20.67 -28.68
N ASP A 167 -6.85 -21.21 -27.57
CA ASP A 167 -7.56 -21.19 -26.28
C ASP A 167 -7.79 -19.77 -25.79
N PHE A 168 -6.81 -18.88 -25.98
CA PHE A 168 -6.98 -17.48 -25.63
C PHE A 168 -8.08 -16.82 -26.46
N LYS A 169 -8.07 -17.00 -27.79
CA LYS A 169 -9.14 -16.51 -28.69
C LYS A 169 -10.51 -17.03 -28.26
N LYS A 170 -10.61 -18.32 -27.95
CA LYS A 170 -11.84 -18.96 -27.46
C LYS A 170 -12.31 -18.33 -26.15
N TYR A 171 -11.40 -18.11 -25.19
CA TYR A 171 -11.71 -17.44 -23.93
C TYR A 171 -12.25 -16.02 -24.15
N VAL A 172 -11.62 -15.25 -25.04
CA VAL A 172 -12.02 -13.86 -25.32
C VAL A 172 -13.44 -13.75 -25.89
N THR A 173 -13.96 -14.79 -26.56
CA THR A 173 -15.36 -14.78 -27.06
C THR A 173 -16.42 -14.61 -25.97
N ARG A 174 -16.07 -14.82 -24.70
CA ARG A 174 -16.95 -14.54 -23.55
C ARG A 174 -17.22 -13.04 -23.37
N PHE A 175 -16.38 -12.18 -23.95
CA PHE A 175 -16.46 -10.73 -23.84
C PHE A 175 -16.80 -10.14 -25.22
N PRO A 176 -18.08 -9.85 -25.51
CA PRO A 176 -18.53 -9.48 -26.85
C PRO A 176 -17.91 -8.19 -27.39
N ALA A 177 -17.31 -7.38 -26.52
CA ALA A 177 -16.66 -6.12 -26.86
C ALA A 177 -15.18 -6.27 -27.25
N ILE A 178 -14.59 -7.47 -27.16
CA ILE A 178 -13.14 -7.67 -27.35
C ILE A 178 -12.89 -8.70 -28.45
N SER A 179 -11.88 -8.44 -29.29
CA SER A 179 -11.40 -9.36 -30.31
C SER A 179 -9.88 -9.51 -30.24
N VAL A 180 -9.34 -10.64 -30.72
CA VAL A 180 -7.90 -10.90 -30.78
C VAL A 180 -7.49 -11.04 -32.25
N LYS A 181 -6.54 -10.23 -32.70
CA LYS A 181 -5.89 -10.36 -34.01
C LYS A 181 -4.41 -10.68 -33.84
N GLU A 182 -3.88 -11.43 -34.78
CA GLU A 182 -2.45 -11.64 -34.91
C GLU A 182 -1.94 -10.66 -35.98
N GLU A 183 -0.80 -10.01 -35.72
CA GLU A 183 -0.15 -9.23 -36.76
C GLU A 183 0.18 -10.14 -37.94
N ALA A 184 -0.18 -9.68 -39.14
CA ALA A 184 0.28 -10.32 -40.36
C ALA A 184 1.81 -10.33 -40.32
N ALA A 185 2.42 -11.50 -40.48
CA ALA A 185 3.86 -11.60 -40.62
C ALA A 185 4.26 -10.76 -41.84
N ASN A 186 4.73 -9.55 -41.61
CA ASN A 186 5.38 -8.73 -42.62
C ASN A 186 6.72 -9.40 -42.90
N PHE A 187 6.66 -10.49 -43.66
CA PHE A 187 7.80 -11.18 -44.22
C PHE A 187 8.40 -10.21 -45.25
N THR A 188 9.15 -9.22 -44.78
CA THR A 188 10.03 -8.44 -45.61
C THR A 188 10.96 -9.48 -46.24
N GLY A 189 10.83 -9.70 -47.55
CA GLY A 189 11.46 -10.81 -48.29
C GLY A 189 12.98 -10.79 -48.34
N GLN A 190 13.66 -10.19 -47.36
CA GLN A 190 15.07 -10.39 -47.11
C GLN A 190 15.28 -11.83 -46.63
N LYS A 191 15.60 -12.71 -47.59
CA LYS A 191 16.22 -14.01 -47.31
C LYS A 191 17.31 -13.78 -46.24
N PRO A 192 17.24 -14.43 -45.07
CA PRO A 192 18.34 -14.36 -44.12
C PRO A 192 19.59 -14.87 -44.85
N VAL A 193 20.56 -13.99 -45.07
CA VAL A 193 21.87 -14.38 -45.55
C VAL A 193 22.45 -15.29 -44.48
N GLN A 194 22.52 -16.58 -44.78
CA GLN A 194 23.06 -17.61 -43.91
C GLN A 194 24.57 -17.39 -43.78
N VAL A 195 24.97 -16.45 -42.91
CA VAL A 195 26.37 -16.28 -42.54
C VAL A 195 26.65 -17.29 -41.44
N SER A 196 27.31 -18.38 -41.83
CA SER A 196 27.98 -19.30 -40.91
C SER A 196 28.92 -18.49 -40.00
N LYS A 197 28.50 -18.31 -38.74
CA LYS A 197 29.33 -17.75 -37.66
C LYS A 197 29.64 -18.83 -36.64
N ALA A 198 30.16 -19.97 -37.08
CA ALA A 198 30.71 -20.95 -36.14
C ALA A 198 31.89 -20.29 -35.39
N PRO A 199 31.79 -20.04 -34.07
CA PRO A 199 32.92 -19.52 -33.30
C PRO A 199 34.02 -20.57 -33.24
N ALA A 200 35.27 -20.12 -33.09
CA ALA A 200 36.39 -21.02 -32.85
C ALA A 200 36.12 -21.92 -31.61
N PRO A 201 36.67 -23.16 -31.59
CA PRO A 201 36.47 -24.10 -30.49
C PRO A 201 36.79 -23.44 -29.14
N ILE A 202 35.82 -23.45 -28.24
CA ILE A 202 35.99 -22.93 -26.88
C ILE A 202 36.95 -23.89 -26.17
N SER A 203 38.16 -23.43 -25.87
CA SER A 203 39.08 -24.17 -25.01
C SER A 203 38.44 -24.38 -23.64
N PRO A 204 38.50 -25.59 -23.05
CA PRO A 204 37.94 -25.83 -21.74
C PRO A 204 38.62 -24.91 -20.73
N ILE A 205 37.82 -24.04 -20.11
CA ILE A 205 38.24 -23.20 -18.99
C ILE A 205 38.72 -24.15 -17.89
N ARG A 206 40.05 -24.20 -17.68
CA ARG A 206 40.64 -24.88 -16.51
C ARG A 206 40.00 -24.26 -15.28
N GLY A 207 39.21 -25.05 -14.56
CA GLY A 207 38.55 -24.64 -13.33
C GLY A 207 39.58 -24.21 -12.29
N SER A 208 39.81 -22.89 -12.20
CA SER A 208 40.37 -22.29 -11.00
C SER A 208 39.30 -22.38 -9.93
N TYR A 209 39.42 -23.37 -9.05
CA TYR A 209 38.68 -23.44 -7.81
C TYR A 209 39.03 -22.18 -7.02
N ILE A 210 38.13 -21.20 -7.01
CA ILE A 210 38.21 -20.06 -6.09
C ILE A 210 37.82 -20.66 -4.73
N PRO A 211 38.75 -20.82 -3.78
CA PRO A 211 38.41 -21.36 -2.47
C PRO A 211 37.31 -20.48 -1.86
N LYS A 212 36.19 -21.12 -1.50
CA LYS A 212 35.11 -20.47 -0.73
C LYS A 212 35.74 -19.86 0.52
N SER A 213 35.45 -18.59 0.73
CA SER A 213 36.00 -17.80 1.82
C SER A 213 35.54 -18.40 3.15
N SER A 214 36.47 -18.63 4.07
CA SER A 214 36.14 -19.07 5.43
C SER A 214 35.22 -18.08 6.14
N ASN A 215 34.20 -18.57 6.87
CA ASN A 215 33.33 -18.05 7.96
C ASN A 215 33.15 -16.53 8.29
N ASN A 216 33.99 -15.61 7.80
CA ASN A 216 33.68 -14.17 7.67
C ASN A 216 32.64 -13.88 6.55
N GLU A 217 32.13 -14.92 5.88
CA GLU A 217 31.29 -14.83 4.66
C GLU A 217 29.95 -14.11 4.85
N ARG A 218 29.51 -13.90 6.09
CA ARG A 218 28.23 -13.25 6.40
C ARG A 218 28.37 -11.79 6.81
N LEU A 219 29.58 -11.25 6.94
CA LEU A 219 29.76 -9.85 7.33
C LEU A 219 29.33 -8.92 6.18
N PRO A 220 28.58 -7.84 6.46
CA PRO A 220 28.21 -6.87 5.46
C PRO A 220 29.43 -6.23 4.80
N ARG A 221 29.38 -6.07 3.48
CA ARG A 221 30.29 -5.21 2.73
C ARG A 221 29.90 -3.76 2.97
N TRP A 222 30.25 -3.22 4.14
CA TRP A 222 29.85 -1.86 4.57
C TRP A 222 30.19 -0.77 3.55
N GLY A 223 31.23 -0.93 2.72
CA GLY A 223 31.51 -0.01 1.62
C GLY A 223 30.37 0.11 0.60
N LYS A 224 29.66 -0.98 0.30
CA LYS A 224 28.46 -1.01 -0.56
C LYS A 224 27.29 -0.32 0.17
N TRP A 225 27.01 -0.77 1.38
CA TRP A 225 25.81 -0.35 2.12
C TRP A 225 25.86 1.11 2.59
N ARG A 226 27.05 1.69 2.78
CA ARG A 226 27.22 3.13 3.02
C ARG A 226 26.79 4.01 1.85
N LEU A 227 26.85 3.49 0.62
CA LEU A 227 26.43 4.20 -0.59
C LEU A 227 24.95 3.97 -0.91
N MET A 228 24.32 2.95 -0.31
CA MET A 228 22.91 2.64 -0.50
C MET A 228 22.05 3.35 0.56
N THR A 229 21.56 4.54 0.22
CA THR A 229 20.74 5.33 1.14
C THR A 229 19.36 4.71 1.38
N LYS A 230 18.83 3.97 0.40
CA LYS A 230 17.54 3.27 0.48
C LYS A 230 17.77 1.76 0.51
N VAL A 231 17.16 1.10 1.47
CA VAL A 231 17.16 -0.36 1.65
C VAL A 231 15.74 -0.82 1.98
N THR A 232 15.46 -2.11 1.83
CA THR A 232 14.21 -2.69 2.33
C THR A 232 14.27 -2.95 3.84
N LEU A 233 13.10 -3.12 4.49
CA LEU A 233 13.02 -3.38 5.93
C LEU A 233 13.85 -4.60 6.36
N TRP A 234 13.76 -5.71 5.63
CA TRP A 234 14.51 -6.91 5.99
C TRP A 234 16.02 -6.75 5.79
N GLU A 235 16.46 -6.00 4.77
CA GLU A 235 17.88 -5.69 4.57
C GLU A 235 18.41 -4.83 5.72
N ALA A 236 17.64 -3.84 6.16
CA ALA A 236 18.01 -3.00 7.31
C ALA A 236 18.16 -3.85 8.59
N VAL A 237 17.23 -4.77 8.84
CA VAL A 237 17.30 -5.71 9.97
C VAL A 237 18.52 -6.61 9.87
N ALA A 238 18.83 -7.16 8.69
CA ALA A 238 20.03 -7.96 8.46
C ALA A 238 21.31 -7.19 8.81
N LEU A 239 21.43 -5.95 8.31
CA LEU A 239 22.56 -5.08 8.59
C LEU A 239 22.68 -4.76 10.09
N SER A 240 21.56 -4.58 10.80
CA SER A 240 21.53 -4.34 12.24
C SER A 240 22.06 -5.52 13.07
N LEU A 241 22.04 -6.73 12.50
CA LEU A 241 22.55 -7.96 13.11
C LEU A 241 23.94 -8.34 12.56
N ASN A 242 24.58 -7.42 11.82
CA ASN A 242 25.86 -7.66 11.16
C ASN A 242 25.83 -8.83 10.16
N ILE A 243 24.73 -8.95 9.40
CA ILE A 243 24.52 -9.96 8.36
C ILE A 243 24.44 -9.27 7.00
N GLU A 244 25.25 -9.71 6.03
CA GLU A 244 25.16 -9.28 4.63
C GLU A 244 23.79 -9.71 4.09
N PRO A 245 22.97 -8.77 3.59
CA PRO A 245 21.61 -9.09 3.15
C PRO A 245 21.53 -10.17 2.05
N GLU A 246 22.50 -10.23 1.14
CA GLU A 246 22.60 -11.29 0.12
C GLU A 246 22.88 -12.70 0.71
N LYS A 247 23.21 -12.78 2.00
CA LYS A 247 23.51 -14.00 2.74
C LYS A 247 22.43 -14.32 3.79
N VAL A 248 21.32 -13.60 3.76
CA VAL A 248 20.15 -13.91 4.58
C VAL A 248 19.50 -15.20 4.06
N LYS A 249 19.30 -16.16 4.94
CA LYS A 249 18.58 -17.40 4.67
C LYS A 249 17.09 -17.09 4.57
N ARG A 250 16.51 -17.45 3.45
CA ARG A 250 15.06 -17.40 3.24
C ARG A 250 14.46 -18.74 3.61
N ASP A 251 13.29 -18.72 4.22
CA ASP A 251 12.50 -19.95 4.39
C ASP A 251 12.15 -20.48 2.99
N GLU A 252 12.35 -21.77 2.75
CA GLU A 252 11.99 -22.43 1.48
C GLU A 252 10.48 -22.30 1.18
N ASN A 253 9.68 -22.03 2.21
CA ASN A 253 8.23 -21.82 2.14
C ASN A 253 7.81 -20.35 2.12
N ALA A 254 8.76 -19.40 2.11
CA ALA A 254 8.45 -17.96 2.14
C ALA A 254 7.51 -17.52 1.00
N TRP A 255 7.60 -18.19 -0.15
CA TRP A 255 6.75 -17.92 -1.32
C TRP A 255 5.26 -18.26 -1.11
N MET A 256 4.91 -19.02 -0.07
CA MET A 256 3.52 -19.35 0.29
C MET A 256 2.90 -18.34 1.28
N GLY A 257 3.53 -17.19 1.50
CA GLY A 257 3.05 -16.16 2.42
C GLY A 257 3.27 -16.53 3.89
N ALA A 258 4.41 -17.15 4.20
CA ALA A 258 4.77 -17.45 5.58
C ALA A 258 4.86 -16.15 6.40
N ASP A 259 4.36 -16.20 7.65
CA ASP A 259 4.46 -15.06 8.59
C ASP A 259 5.91 -14.63 8.84
N HIS A 260 6.85 -15.58 8.68
CA HIS A 260 8.30 -15.39 8.81
C HIS A 260 9.02 -15.86 7.53
N PRO A 261 9.28 -14.97 6.56
CA PRO A 261 9.89 -15.35 5.29
C PRO A 261 11.41 -15.64 5.37
N PHE A 262 12.02 -15.53 6.57
CA PHE A 262 13.45 -15.66 6.78
C PHE A 262 13.77 -16.69 7.88
N ASP A 263 14.77 -17.53 7.64
CA ASP A 263 15.28 -18.55 8.57
C ASP A 263 16.57 -18.05 9.25
N GLU A 264 16.45 -16.91 9.95
CA GLU A 264 17.57 -16.23 10.65
C GLU A 264 17.47 -16.29 12.18
N GLY A 265 16.47 -17.04 12.69
CA GLY A 265 16.19 -17.15 14.11
C GLY A 265 15.44 -15.97 14.71
N ASP A 266 15.16 -16.08 16.01
CA ASP A 266 14.23 -15.20 16.72
C ASP A 266 14.68 -13.74 16.73
N SER A 267 15.97 -13.46 16.88
CA SER A 267 16.46 -12.08 16.93
C SER A 267 16.17 -11.29 15.65
N PHE A 268 16.27 -11.95 14.49
CA PHE A 268 15.93 -11.34 13.21
C PHE A 268 14.42 -11.12 13.10
N ASN A 269 13.62 -12.14 13.42
CA ASN A 269 12.17 -12.09 13.34
C ASN A 269 11.56 -11.07 14.32
N ASP A 270 12.10 -10.97 15.53
CA ASP A 270 11.69 -9.99 16.54
C ASP A 270 11.97 -8.57 16.06
N ARG A 271 13.19 -8.28 15.58
CA ARG A 271 13.53 -6.96 15.04
C ARG A 271 12.65 -6.59 13.86
N LEU A 272 12.38 -7.55 12.97
CA LEU A 272 11.53 -7.35 11.80
C LEU A 272 10.06 -7.09 12.19
N ALA A 273 9.54 -7.82 13.18
CA ALA A 273 8.19 -7.62 13.72
C ALA A 273 8.06 -6.28 14.45
N VAL A 274 9.06 -5.89 15.25
CA VAL A 274 9.08 -4.60 15.95
C VAL A 274 9.12 -3.45 14.96
N ILE A 275 10.02 -3.48 13.97
CA ILE A 275 10.08 -2.38 13.00
C ILE A 275 8.82 -2.28 12.16
N ARG A 276 8.14 -3.40 11.84
CA ARG A 276 6.83 -3.36 11.17
C ARG A 276 5.87 -2.43 11.88
N GLN A 277 5.77 -2.54 13.21
CA GLN A 277 4.88 -1.73 14.05
C GLN A 277 5.28 -0.25 14.08
N HIS A 278 6.55 0.07 13.86
CA HIS A 278 7.06 1.43 13.90
C HIS A 278 7.27 2.08 12.52
N SER A 279 7.23 1.31 11.43
CA SER A 279 7.55 1.79 10.08
C SER A 279 6.63 2.92 9.56
N SER A 280 5.43 3.06 10.11
CA SER A 280 4.51 4.16 9.84
C SER A 280 4.69 5.38 10.74
N ASN A 281 5.52 5.29 11.79
CA ASN A 281 5.74 6.37 12.74
C ASN A 281 6.68 7.42 12.13
N ARG A 282 6.10 8.57 11.76
CA ARG A 282 6.83 9.67 11.10
C ARG A 282 7.78 10.44 12.01
N THR A 283 7.69 10.25 13.33
CA THR A 283 8.69 10.77 14.26
C THR A 283 10.02 10.03 14.11
N TYR A 284 9.99 8.73 13.83
CA TYR A 284 11.20 7.91 13.64
C TYR A 284 11.58 7.73 12.18
N PHE A 285 10.59 7.68 11.28
CA PHE A 285 10.75 7.46 9.84
C PHE A 285 10.06 8.58 9.05
N PRO A 286 10.66 9.79 9.03
CA PRO A 286 10.07 10.95 8.36
C PRO A 286 9.94 10.76 6.85
N THR A 287 10.82 9.96 6.23
CA THR A 287 10.68 9.62 4.82
C THR A 287 9.51 8.66 4.63
N PRO A 288 8.54 8.95 3.74
CA PRO A 288 7.46 8.03 3.42
C PRO A 288 7.98 6.70 2.86
N CYS A 289 7.70 5.60 3.58
CA CYS A 289 7.94 4.25 3.09
C CYS A 289 6.87 3.90 2.04
N ILE A 290 7.29 3.36 0.89
CA ILE A 290 6.34 2.78 -0.07
C ILE A 290 5.82 1.48 0.55
N LEU A 291 4.56 1.49 0.97
CA LEU A 291 3.92 0.33 1.59
C LEU A 291 3.58 -0.71 0.52
N ASN A 292 4.32 -1.81 0.49
CA ASN A 292 3.89 -3.02 -0.20
C ASN A 292 3.01 -3.83 0.77
N ILE A 293 1.70 -3.86 0.52
CA ILE A 293 0.73 -4.52 1.42
C ILE A 293 0.94 -6.04 1.44
N GLU A 294 1.32 -6.63 0.30
CA GLU A 294 1.52 -8.08 0.17
C GLU A 294 2.86 -8.51 0.77
N ASN A 295 3.93 -7.74 0.51
CA ASN A 295 5.27 -8.02 1.03
C ASN A 295 5.77 -6.86 1.88
N TRP A 296 5.18 -6.65 3.05
CA TRP A 296 5.51 -5.51 3.91
C TRP A 296 6.99 -5.44 4.28
N TYR A 297 7.70 -6.56 4.36
CA TYR A 297 9.14 -6.58 4.64
C TYR A 297 10.00 -6.03 3.48
N GLU A 298 9.44 -5.90 2.26
CA GLU A 298 10.08 -5.28 1.09
C GLU A 298 9.86 -3.76 1.03
N CYS A 299 9.16 -3.16 2.00
CA CYS A 299 9.00 -1.71 2.04
C CYS A 299 10.36 -1.02 2.14
N GLY A 300 10.59 -0.04 1.25
CA GLY A 300 11.82 0.75 1.25
C GLY A 300 11.85 1.77 2.39
N LEU A 301 13.01 1.91 3.03
CA LEU A 301 13.31 2.87 4.10
C LEU A 301 14.71 3.45 3.91
N LYS A 302 14.99 4.59 4.56
CA LYS A 302 16.34 5.14 4.58
C LYS A 302 17.19 4.53 5.69
N LEU A 303 18.40 4.06 5.35
CA LEU A 303 19.24 3.29 6.26
C LEU A 303 19.73 4.10 7.48
N ASP A 304 19.91 5.41 7.32
CA ASP A 304 20.31 6.35 8.36
C ASP A 304 19.18 6.67 9.36
N GLU A 305 17.94 6.82 8.88
CA GLU A 305 16.73 6.91 9.72
C GLU A 305 16.57 5.65 10.57
N PHE A 306 16.74 4.48 9.95
CA PHE A 306 16.72 3.20 10.67
C PHE A 306 17.82 3.08 11.71
N ALA A 307 19.06 3.44 11.38
CA ALA A 307 20.16 3.44 12.33
C ALA A 307 19.88 4.35 13.54
N SER A 308 19.29 5.53 13.29
CA SER A 308 18.90 6.48 14.33
C SER A 308 17.81 5.90 15.23
N TRP A 309 16.79 5.27 14.64
CA TRP A 309 15.75 4.57 15.38
C TRP A 309 16.31 3.42 16.24
N CYS A 310 17.24 2.61 15.71
CA CYS A 310 17.93 1.57 16.48
C CYS A 310 18.65 2.14 17.70
N GLY A 311 19.32 3.28 17.57
CA GLY A 311 19.94 3.99 18.69
C GLY A 311 18.91 4.45 19.74
N HIS A 312 17.75 4.95 19.30
CA HIS A 312 16.66 5.38 20.19
C HIS A 312 16.10 4.21 21.01
N VAL A 313 15.84 3.05 20.38
CA VAL A 313 15.34 1.85 21.06
C VAL A 313 16.44 1.02 21.74
N LYS A 314 17.69 1.52 21.74
CA LYS A 314 18.87 0.89 22.36
C LYS A 314 19.16 -0.52 21.85
N TYR A 315 18.95 -0.77 20.55
CA TYR A 315 19.42 -2.00 19.95
C TYR A 315 20.94 -1.99 19.82
N ASP A 316 21.53 -3.16 20.10
CA ASP A 316 22.93 -3.42 19.78
C ASP A 316 23.07 -3.54 18.27
N ILE A 317 23.85 -2.64 17.68
CA ILE A 317 24.06 -2.54 16.22
C ILE A 317 25.55 -2.36 15.90
N PRO A 318 26.01 -2.82 14.72
CA PRO A 318 27.39 -2.62 14.28
C PRO A 318 27.81 -1.15 14.26
N ARG A 319 29.08 -0.90 14.59
CA ARG A 319 29.66 0.45 14.65
C ARG A 319 29.45 1.22 13.35
N GLU A 320 29.58 0.55 12.22
CA GLU A 320 29.41 1.14 10.89
C GLU A 320 28.00 1.68 10.70
N LEU A 321 26.97 0.94 11.13
CA LEU A 321 25.58 1.37 11.07
C LEU A 321 25.32 2.51 12.08
N ALA A 322 25.86 2.40 13.30
CA ALA A 322 25.75 3.45 14.31
C ALA A 322 26.37 4.79 13.85
N THR A 323 27.43 4.75 13.05
CA THR A 323 28.06 5.95 12.48
C THR A 323 27.11 6.66 11.50
N MET A 324 26.26 5.93 10.79
CA MET A 324 25.31 6.51 9.82
C MET A 324 24.21 7.32 10.53
N ALA A 325 23.81 6.93 11.74
CA ALA A 325 22.87 7.70 12.55
C ALA A 325 23.41 9.08 12.96
N GLN A 326 24.72 9.17 13.23
CA GLN A 326 25.36 10.41 13.69
C GLN A 326 25.49 11.46 12.59
N VAL A 327 25.62 11.04 11.33
CA VAL A 327 25.71 11.95 10.17
C VAL A 327 24.42 12.77 10.03
N VAL A 328 23.26 12.17 10.30
CA VAL A 328 21.96 12.88 10.24
C VAL A 328 21.84 13.94 11.32
N LEU A 329 22.27 13.63 12.55
CA LEU A 329 22.25 14.59 13.67
C LEU A 329 23.20 15.76 13.45
N ALA A 330 24.34 15.54 12.76
CA ALA A 330 25.31 16.58 12.46
C ALA A 330 24.90 17.48 11.27
N ILE A 331 24.02 17.00 10.39
CA ILE A 331 23.53 17.74 9.20
C ILE A 331 22.19 18.45 9.49
N ALA A 332 21.53 18.15 10.62
CA ALA A 332 20.36 18.91 11.05
C ALA A 332 20.70 20.42 11.14
N PRO A 333 19.87 21.33 10.60
CA PRO A 333 20.32 22.65 10.19
C PRO A 333 20.86 23.48 11.35
N ILE A 334 22.04 24.06 11.15
CA ILE A 334 22.66 25.10 12.00
C ILE A 334 21.89 26.45 11.91
N GLU A 335 20.77 26.52 11.19
CA GLU A 335 20.11 27.78 10.89
C GLU A 335 18.62 27.76 11.28
N ALA A 336 18.34 28.03 12.56
CA ALA A 336 17.11 28.67 13.01
C ALA A 336 17.34 29.28 14.41
N ALA A 337 17.62 30.58 14.43
CA ALA A 337 17.55 31.40 15.64
C ALA A 337 16.09 31.44 16.18
N PRO A 338 15.89 31.77 17.47
CA PRO A 338 14.75 31.31 18.24
C PRO A 338 13.51 32.17 18.00
N ILE A 339 12.40 31.55 17.61
CA ILE A 339 11.06 32.10 17.82
C ILE A 339 10.39 31.25 18.89
N ALA A 340 9.80 31.96 19.85
CA ALA A 340 9.29 31.48 21.12
C ALA A 340 8.40 30.24 21.03
N GLN A 341 8.61 29.35 21.99
CA GLN A 341 7.84 28.14 22.24
C GLN A 341 6.35 28.47 22.41
N ALA A 342 5.51 27.87 21.56
CA ALA A 342 4.12 27.60 21.86
C ALA A 342 3.93 26.08 21.84
N ASP A 343 3.72 25.55 23.05
CA ASP A 343 3.32 24.17 23.31
C ASP A 343 1.97 23.92 22.63
N THR A 344 1.97 23.25 21.49
CA THR A 344 0.74 22.67 20.93
C THR A 344 1.10 21.37 20.22
N THR A 345 0.83 20.27 20.92
CA THR A 345 0.85 18.92 20.39
C THR A 345 -0.18 18.82 19.26
N PRO A 346 0.20 18.40 18.03
CA PRO A 346 -0.74 18.27 16.93
C PRO A 346 -1.54 16.97 17.09
N THR A 347 -2.80 17.10 17.49
CA THR A 347 -3.77 15.99 17.52
C THR A 347 -4.50 15.95 16.18
N LEU A 348 -4.10 15.11 15.24
CA LEU A 348 -4.91 14.80 14.05
C LEU A 348 -4.55 13.44 13.41
N ASN A 349 -5.60 12.66 13.09
CA ASN A 349 -5.62 11.37 12.38
C ASN A 349 -5.00 10.12 13.04
N VAL A 350 -4.92 10.09 14.37
CA VAL A 350 -4.63 8.86 15.14
C VAL A 350 -5.91 8.03 15.37
N GLU A 351 -7.10 8.63 15.26
CA GLU A 351 -8.36 8.07 15.76
C GLU A 351 -8.76 6.74 15.09
N LEU A 352 -8.60 6.59 13.77
CA LEU A 352 -8.98 5.35 13.06
C LEU A 352 -8.01 4.19 13.33
N ASP A 353 -6.74 4.50 13.63
CA ASP A 353 -5.73 3.48 13.97
C ASP A 353 -5.79 3.14 15.46
N GLN A 354 -6.12 4.12 16.30
CA GLN A 354 -6.35 3.93 17.73
C GLN A 354 -7.52 2.98 18.00
N ASP A 355 -8.64 3.12 17.29
CA ASP A 355 -9.77 2.18 17.39
C ASP A 355 -9.35 0.74 17.07
N LYS A 356 -8.47 0.57 16.08
CA LYS A 356 -7.93 -0.74 15.68
C LYS A 356 -6.99 -1.30 16.75
N LEU A 357 -6.09 -0.47 17.28
CA LEU A 357 -5.16 -0.82 18.36
C LEU A 357 -5.91 -1.20 19.63
N LEU A 358 -6.93 -0.42 20.01
CA LEU A 358 -7.77 -0.68 21.19
C LEU A 358 -8.62 -1.93 21.02
N ALA A 359 -9.17 -2.17 19.82
CA ALA A 359 -9.89 -3.40 19.53
C ALA A 359 -9.00 -4.66 19.63
N ALA A 360 -7.73 -4.56 19.22
CA ALA A 360 -6.77 -5.66 19.27
C ALA A 360 -6.39 -6.07 20.71
N LEU A 361 -6.68 -5.22 21.71
CA LEU A 361 -6.42 -5.55 23.12
C LEU A 361 -7.35 -6.64 23.66
N PHE A 362 -8.48 -6.93 23.00
CA PHE A 362 -9.52 -7.79 23.55
C PHE A 362 -9.68 -9.11 22.79
N ASP A 363 -10.03 -10.16 23.53
CA ASP A 363 -10.54 -11.41 22.94
C ASP A 363 -12.03 -11.29 22.60
N PRO A 364 -12.50 -11.96 21.53
CA PRO A 364 -13.92 -12.07 21.26
C PRO A 364 -14.67 -12.80 22.39
N VAL A 365 -15.68 -12.15 22.97
CA VAL A 365 -16.48 -12.67 24.10
C VAL A 365 -17.91 -13.03 23.67
N PRO A 366 -18.59 -13.96 24.37
CA PRO A 366 -19.99 -14.27 24.09
C PRO A 366 -20.93 -13.12 24.50
N VAL A 367 -22.14 -13.12 23.94
CA VAL A 367 -23.19 -12.12 24.21
C VAL A 367 -23.51 -11.99 25.71
N THR A 368 -23.45 -13.09 26.46
CA THR A 368 -23.68 -13.10 27.92
C THR A 368 -22.60 -12.34 28.69
N ALA A 369 -21.37 -12.29 28.19
CA ALA A 369 -20.30 -11.48 28.77
C ALA A 369 -20.49 -10.00 28.43
N LEU A 370 -20.91 -9.68 27.20
CA LEU A 370 -21.26 -8.31 26.83
C LEU A 370 -22.39 -7.73 27.69
N GLU A 371 -23.41 -8.52 28.02
CA GLU A 371 -24.50 -8.08 28.92
C GLU A 371 -23.99 -7.77 30.35
N LYS A 372 -22.96 -8.48 30.83
CA LYS A 372 -22.32 -8.18 32.12
C LYS A 372 -21.49 -6.90 32.06
N MET A 373 -20.73 -6.71 30.98
CA MET A 373 -19.88 -5.53 30.79
C MET A 373 -20.73 -4.27 30.52
N PHE A 374 -21.76 -4.40 29.70
CA PHE A 374 -22.62 -3.30 29.22
C PHE A 374 -24.09 -3.63 29.50
N PRO A 375 -24.59 -3.50 30.75
CA PRO A 375 -25.95 -3.90 31.10
C PRO A 375 -27.02 -3.23 30.24
N ALA A 376 -27.86 -4.04 29.60
CA ALA A 376 -28.88 -3.61 28.65
C ALA A 376 -30.24 -4.27 28.89
N SER A 377 -30.48 -4.80 30.09
CA SER A 377 -31.71 -5.49 30.49
C SER A 377 -32.07 -6.65 29.54
N GLY A 378 -31.07 -7.41 29.09
CA GLY A 378 -31.24 -8.56 28.19
C GLY A 378 -31.38 -8.21 26.71
N LYS A 379 -31.26 -6.93 26.32
CA LYS A 379 -31.38 -6.50 24.93
C LYS A 379 -30.24 -7.00 24.03
N TRP A 380 -29.08 -7.34 24.60
CA TRP A 380 -27.92 -7.82 23.82
C TRP A 380 -28.22 -9.05 22.97
N LYS A 381 -29.08 -9.96 23.46
CA LYS A 381 -29.51 -11.13 22.68
C LYS A 381 -30.19 -10.72 21.37
N GLY A 382 -31.18 -9.83 21.45
CA GLY A 382 -31.92 -9.34 20.29
C GLY A 382 -31.10 -8.44 19.36
N TRP A 383 -30.08 -7.74 19.87
CA TRP A 383 -29.13 -7.00 19.04
C TRP A 383 -28.14 -7.91 18.31
N ALA A 384 -27.65 -8.96 18.98
CA ALA A 384 -26.73 -9.93 18.41
C ALA A 384 -27.39 -10.80 17.32
N GLU A 385 -28.64 -11.23 17.51
CA GLU A 385 -29.43 -11.94 16.48
C GLU A 385 -29.65 -11.08 15.23
N ARG A 386 -29.76 -9.75 15.43
CA ARG A 386 -29.89 -8.78 14.36
C ARG A 386 -28.57 -8.15 13.93
N ALA A 387 -27.43 -8.71 14.34
CA ALA A 387 -26.11 -8.12 14.08
C ALA A 387 -25.85 -7.87 12.59
N ALA A 388 -26.36 -8.73 11.69
CA ALA A 388 -26.19 -8.55 10.25
C ALA A 388 -26.98 -7.35 9.67
N ARG A 389 -28.03 -6.91 10.36
CA ARG A 389 -28.94 -5.84 9.95
C ARG A 389 -28.73 -4.54 10.73
N ASN A 390 -27.87 -4.55 11.73
CA ASN A 390 -27.46 -3.35 12.46
C ASN A 390 -25.94 -3.18 12.34
N GLN A 391 -25.41 -2.04 12.78
CA GLN A 391 -23.98 -1.77 12.69
C GLN A 391 -23.12 -2.64 13.64
N LEU A 392 -23.74 -3.49 14.49
CA LEU A 392 -23.02 -4.39 15.39
C LEU A 392 -22.27 -5.49 14.63
N ARG A 393 -22.55 -5.71 13.33
CA ARG A 393 -21.77 -6.62 12.47
C ARG A 393 -20.26 -6.35 12.56
N MET A 394 -19.86 -5.09 12.65
CA MET A 394 -18.44 -4.69 12.72
C MET A 394 -17.73 -5.21 13.96
N ALA A 395 -18.45 -5.47 15.05
CA ALA A 395 -17.92 -6.03 16.28
C ALA A 395 -17.88 -7.56 16.29
N LYS A 396 -18.45 -8.25 15.29
CA LYS A 396 -18.59 -9.71 15.29
C LYS A 396 -17.30 -10.39 14.81
N GLU A 397 -16.66 -11.16 15.67
CA GLU A 397 -15.38 -11.85 15.41
C GLU A 397 -15.52 -13.38 15.58
N GLY A 398 -16.65 -13.92 15.10
CA GLY A 398 -16.92 -15.36 15.10
C GLY A 398 -18.38 -15.74 15.26
N ARG A 399 -18.65 -17.04 15.47
CA ARG A 399 -20.00 -17.54 15.75
C ARG A 399 -20.41 -17.14 17.17
N ALA A 400 -21.34 -16.19 17.27
CA ALA A 400 -21.88 -15.67 18.53
C ALA A 400 -20.84 -15.03 19.49
N LYS A 401 -19.71 -14.58 18.95
CA LYS A 401 -18.67 -13.85 19.69
C LYS A 401 -18.45 -12.46 19.10
N PHE A 402 -18.14 -11.51 19.98
CA PHE A 402 -18.00 -10.10 19.65
C PHE A 402 -16.78 -9.51 20.34
N ASN A 403 -16.09 -8.61 19.67
CA ASN A 403 -15.00 -7.82 20.22
C ASN A 403 -15.58 -6.82 21.25
N PRO A 404 -15.19 -6.89 22.55
CA PRO A 404 -15.70 -6.02 23.60
C PRO A 404 -15.58 -4.53 23.31
N TYR A 405 -14.45 -4.07 22.76
CA TYR A 405 -14.22 -2.66 22.47
C TYR A 405 -15.21 -2.15 21.41
N LYS A 406 -15.26 -2.81 20.24
CA LYS A 406 -16.17 -2.46 19.15
C LYS A 406 -17.64 -2.53 19.58
N ALA A 407 -17.99 -3.51 20.41
CA ALA A 407 -19.33 -3.64 20.98
C ALA A 407 -19.67 -2.49 21.95
N GLY A 408 -18.72 -2.06 22.79
CA GLY A 408 -18.86 -0.91 23.68
C GLY A 408 -19.10 0.40 22.93
N ILE A 409 -18.31 0.67 21.87
CA ILE A 409 -18.51 1.84 21.00
C ILE A 409 -19.89 1.82 20.34
N TRP A 410 -20.31 0.66 19.82
CA TRP A 410 -21.65 0.51 19.26
C TRP A 410 -22.75 0.73 20.31
N PHE A 411 -22.56 0.23 21.53
CA PHE A 411 -23.50 0.32 22.64
C PHE A 411 -23.72 1.76 23.11
N MET A 412 -22.67 2.59 23.17
CA MET A 412 -22.84 4.02 23.49
C MET A 412 -23.67 4.75 22.43
N LYS A 413 -23.48 4.41 21.15
CA LYS A 413 -24.22 5.03 20.05
C LYS A 413 -25.70 4.59 19.98
N ASN A 414 -26.03 3.36 20.38
CA ASN A 414 -27.33 2.75 20.06
C ASN A 414 -28.10 2.16 21.26
N GLY A 415 -27.42 1.90 22.38
CA GLY A 415 -27.93 1.06 23.47
C GLY A 415 -28.52 1.83 24.64
N ASN A 416 -27.76 2.78 25.19
CA ASN A 416 -28.16 3.55 26.38
C ASN A 416 -27.50 4.94 26.36
N GLN A 417 -28.31 6.00 26.41
CA GLN A 417 -27.84 7.40 26.36
C GLN A 417 -27.06 7.83 27.62
N ASN A 418 -27.11 7.05 28.71
CA ASN A 418 -26.45 7.38 29.98
C ASN A 418 -25.02 6.80 30.11
N TRP A 419 -24.39 6.42 28.99
CA TRP A 419 -23.01 5.97 28.96
C TRP A 419 -22.14 7.00 28.25
N ASP A 420 -21.06 7.40 28.91
CA ASP A 420 -19.99 8.18 28.30
C ASP A 420 -18.78 7.29 27.98
N LEU A 421 -17.85 7.86 27.19
CA LEU A 421 -16.64 7.17 26.75
C LEU A 421 -15.75 6.76 27.93
N ALA A 422 -15.64 7.60 28.95
CA ALA A 422 -14.82 7.36 30.13
C ALA A 422 -15.31 6.12 30.91
N ARG A 423 -16.62 6.02 31.15
CA ARG A 423 -17.24 4.84 31.78
C ARG A 423 -17.07 3.59 30.93
N CYS A 424 -17.24 3.71 29.61
CA CYS A 424 -17.01 2.59 28.70
C CYS A 424 -15.57 2.07 28.79
N HIS A 425 -14.58 2.98 28.73
CA HIS A 425 -13.17 2.66 28.85
C HIS A 425 -12.80 2.06 30.20
N ARG A 426 -13.37 2.55 31.31
CA ARG A 426 -13.15 1.98 32.65
C ARG A 426 -13.61 0.52 32.75
N VAL A 427 -14.79 0.23 32.21
CA VAL A 427 -15.31 -1.14 32.14
C VAL A 427 -14.42 -2.03 31.27
N LEU A 428 -14.00 -1.52 30.11
CA LEU A 428 -13.11 -2.23 29.21
C LEU A 428 -11.74 -2.52 29.86
N ARG A 429 -11.16 -1.54 30.55
CA ARG A 429 -9.89 -1.67 31.29
C ARG A 429 -9.97 -2.77 32.36
N ASN A 430 -11.07 -2.81 33.11
CA ASN A 430 -11.29 -3.84 34.15
C ASN A 430 -11.55 -5.25 33.60
N ASN A 431 -11.80 -5.38 32.30
CA ASN A 431 -12.06 -6.65 31.62
C ASN A 431 -10.97 -6.98 30.57
N LEU A 432 -9.79 -6.38 30.67
CA LEU A 432 -8.67 -6.71 29.80
C LEU A 432 -8.23 -8.17 30.01
N PRO A 433 -7.96 -8.94 28.94
CA PRO A 433 -7.38 -10.26 29.08
C PRO A 433 -5.96 -10.15 29.65
N PRO A 434 -5.43 -11.19 30.33
CA PRO A 434 -4.10 -11.16 30.93
C PRO A 434 -2.99 -10.71 29.97
N ARG A 435 -3.09 -11.10 28.68
CA ARG A 435 -2.11 -10.72 27.65
C ARG A 435 -2.06 -9.23 27.31
N SER A 436 -3.05 -8.43 27.76
CA SER A 436 -3.17 -7.01 27.42
C SER A 436 -3.16 -6.11 28.65
N MET A 437 -2.99 -6.67 29.86
CA MET A 437 -2.98 -5.90 31.11
C MET A 437 -1.89 -4.81 31.14
N TYR A 438 -0.75 -5.06 30.50
CA TYR A 438 0.34 -4.08 30.43
C TYR A 438 0.03 -2.86 29.53
N LYS A 439 -1.08 -2.89 28.78
CA LYS A 439 -1.57 -1.80 27.92
C LYS A 439 -2.82 -1.12 28.49
N ALA A 440 -3.08 -1.28 29.78
CA ALA A 440 -4.26 -0.71 30.44
C ALA A 440 -4.29 0.83 30.42
N ASP A 441 -3.13 1.45 30.29
CA ASP A 441 -2.91 2.88 30.08
C ASP A 441 -3.52 3.39 28.78
N LEU A 442 -3.55 2.60 27.70
CA LEU A 442 -4.15 3.00 26.42
C LEU A 442 -5.67 3.27 26.50
N LEU A 443 -6.34 2.74 27.53
CA LEU A 443 -7.76 2.96 27.78
C LEU A 443 -8.02 4.11 28.77
N GLY A 444 -7.00 4.79 29.29
CA GLY A 444 -7.15 5.92 30.22
C GLY A 444 -6.68 7.24 29.61
N GLY A 445 -7.48 8.30 29.72
CA GLY A 445 -6.95 9.67 29.65
C GLY A 445 -6.14 9.97 30.92
N ALA A 446 -5.15 10.86 30.85
CA ALA A 446 -4.19 11.14 31.91
C ALA A 446 -4.80 11.66 33.24
N ASP A 447 -6.12 11.87 33.30
CA ASP A 447 -6.80 12.60 34.38
C ASP A 447 -7.49 11.72 35.44
N ASP A 448 -7.35 10.39 35.39
CA ASP A 448 -8.09 9.44 36.25
C ASP A 448 -7.21 8.74 37.33
N ILE A 449 -6.16 9.41 37.84
CA ILE A 449 -5.38 8.99 39.03
C ILE A 449 -5.81 9.78 40.26
#